data_AF-A0AAV7TCE7-F1
#
_entry.id   AF-A0AAV7TCE7-F1
#
_cell.length_a   1.000
_cell.length_b   1.000
_cell.length_c   1.000
_cell.angle_alpha   90.00
_cell.angle_beta   90.00
_cell.angle_gamma   90.00
#
_symmetry.space_group_name_H-M   'P 1'
#
loop_
_entity.id
_entity.type
_entity.pdbx_description
1 polymer ?
#
loop_
_entity_poly.entity_id
_entity_poly.type
_entity_poly.pdbx_seq_one_letter_code
_entity_poly.pdbx_strand_id
1 'polypeptide(L)'
;MLFVATIANVWMRTSGSLSAGIWKTCDAAGCTLLPDLGDNESAMKAVRAFMILAIIFGCIALMVFIAQLFTLDKGCRFYITGSIMLFCWLCILIAVSIYTARFPSTFPGDWFHGYCFILAWICFCLSFLAGLFYLVLRKK
;
A
#
# COMPACT_ATOMS: atom_id res chain seq x y z
N MET A 1 4.74 7.49 1.80
CA MET A 1 3.55 7.02 2.55
C MET A 1 3.35 5.52 2.42
N LEU A 2 3.28 4.96 1.21
CA LEU A 2 3.12 3.50 1.00
C LEU A 2 4.21 2.66 1.69
N PHE A 3 5.47 3.11 1.63
CA PHE A 3 6.58 2.45 2.31
C PHE A 3 6.34 2.36 3.83
N VAL A 4 5.98 3.48 4.47
CA VAL A 4 5.65 3.54 5.90
C VAL A 4 4.48 2.62 6.23
N ALA A 5 3.40 2.68 5.45
CA ALA A 5 2.26 1.79 5.62
C ALA A 5 2.65 0.31 5.50
N THR A 6 3.65 -0.04 4.69
CA THR A 6 4.05 -1.45 4.52
C THR A 6 4.94 -1.96 5.65
N ILE A 7 5.86 -1.13 6.16
CA ILE A 7 6.86 -1.56 7.17
C ILE A 7 6.36 -1.43 8.61
N ALA A 8 5.45 -0.49 8.87
CA ALA A 8 5.00 -0.21 10.21
C ALA A 8 3.98 -1.24 10.68
N ASN A 9 4.09 -1.65 11.95
CA ASN A 9 3.32 -2.77 12.50
C ASN A 9 2.01 -2.32 13.16
N VAL A 10 1.37 -1.29 12.60
CA VAL A 10 0.20 -0.61 13.20
C VAL A 10 -0.94 -0.54 12.18
N TRP A 11 -1.27 -1.70 11.60
CA TRP A 11 -2.45 -1.87 10.74
C TRP A 11 -3.71 -2.10 11.57
N MET A 12 -3.59 -2.88 12.63
CA MET A 12 -4.62 -3.08 13.64
C MET A 12 -3.99 -2.85 15.00
N ARG A 13 -4.75 -2.31 15.95
CA ARG A 13 -4.27 -2.01 17.31
C ARG A 13 -5.41 -2.18 18.29
N THR A 14 -5.10 -2.52 19.55
CA THR A 14 -6.06 -2.51 20.67
C THR A 14 -5.81 -1.31 21.58
N SER A 15 -6.78 -1.02 22.45
CA SER A 15 -6.70 0.03 23.48
C SER A 15 -5.49 -0.13 24.41
N GLY A 16 -4.95 -1.35 24.51
CA GLY A 16 -3.69 -1.63 25.19
C GLY A 16 -2.44 -1.39 24.34
N SER A 17 -1.43 -2.21 24.58
CA SER A 17 -0.12 -2.16 23.92
C SER A 17 0.01 -3.11 22.72
N LEU A 18 -1.03 -3.90 22.39
CA LEU A 18 -0.94 -4.81 21.25
C LEU A 18 -1.20 -4.09 19.92
N SER A 19 -0.34 -4.35 18.95
CA SER A 19 -0.38 -3.77 17.61
C SER A 19 0.03 -4.82 16.59
N ALA A 20 -0.78 -5.01 15.56
CA ALA A 20 -0.53 -5.95 14.49
C ALA A 20 -0.24 -5.20 13.17
N GLY A 21 0.83 -5.60 12.51
CA GLY A 21 1.19 -5.22 11.16
C GLY A 21 0.94 -6.33 10.15
N ILE A 22 1.39 -6.07 8.92
CA ILE A 22 1.41 -7.07 7.85
C ILE A 22 2.49 -8.14 8.12
N TRP A 23 3.60 -7.76 8.77
CA TRP A 23 4.79 -8.60 8.93
C TRP A 23 5.00 -9.10 10.35
N LYS A 24 4.71 -8.24 11.34
CA LYS A 24 4.98 -8.50 12.75
C LYS A 24 3.78 -8.11 13.60
N THR A 25 3.64 -8.77 14.73
CA THR A 25 2.79 -8.34 15.83
C THR A 25 3.67 -7.87 16.97
N CYS A 26 3.24 -6.85 17.68
CA CYS A 26 3.96 -6.22 18.77
C CYS A 26 3.08 -6.15 20.00
N ASP A 27 3.68 -6.37 21.16
CA ASP A 27 3.09 -6.21 22.49
C ASP A 27 3.98 -5.32 23.37
N ALA A 28 3.69 -5.25 24.68
CA ALA A 28 4.50 -4.49 25.63
C ALA A 28 5.92 -5.07 25.84
N ALA A 29 6.15 -6.35 25.55
CA ALA A 29 7.41 -7.05 25.76
C ALA A 29 8.31 -7.05 24.51
N GLY A 30 7.74 -6.91 23.32
CA GLY A 30 8.49 -6.79 22.08
C GLY A 30 7.68 -7.02 20.81
N CYS A 31 8.38 -7.15 19.67
CA CYS A 31 7.77 -7.44 18.38
C CYS A 31 8.23 -8.78 17.84
N THR A 32 7.28 -9.67 17.56
CA THR A 32 7.51 -11.00 16.99
C THR A 32 6.95 -11.08 15.57
N LEU A 33 7.38 -12.08 14.80
CA LEU A 33 6.79 -12.33 13.49
C LEU A 33 5.30 -12.63 13.63
N LEU A 34 4.50 -12.17 12.67
CA LEU A 34 3.07 -12.41 12.69
C LEU A 34 2.83 -13.94 12.70
N PRO A 35 2.10 -14.48 13.69
CA PRO A 35 1.84 -15.91 13.79
C PRO A 35 1.00 -16.40 12.60
N ASP A 36 0.98 -17.72 12.42
CA ASP A 36 0.19 -18.35 11.36
C ASP A 36 -1.29 -18.00 11.52
N LEU A 37 -1.88 -17.43 10.47
CA LEU A 37 -3.27 -16.98 10.41
C LEU A 37 -4.23 -18.09 9.95
N GLY A 38 -3.75 -19.33 9.89
CA GLY A 38 -4.54 -20.49 9.46
C GLY A 38 -5.10 -20.29 8.06
N ASP A 39 -6.42 -20.32 7.92
CA ASP A 39 -7.11 -20.14 6.62
C ASP A 39 -6.80 -18.81 5.93
N ASN A 40 -6.36 -17.79 6.67
CA ASN A 40 -6.04 -16.47 6.13
C ASN A 40 -4.55 -16.27 5.79
N GLU A 41 -3.69 -17.28 5.99
CA GLU A 41 -2.25 -17.17 5.70
C GLU A 41 -1.97 -16.96 4.20
N SER A 42 -2.72 -17.64 3.32
CA SER A 42 -2.62 -17.47 1.87
C SER A 42 -3.04 -16.06 1.44
N ALA A 43 -4.10 -15.52 2.05
CA ALA A 43 -4.54 -14.14 1.84
C ALA A 43 -3.50 -13.14 2.34
N MET A 44 -2.86 -13.39 3.48
CA MET A 44 -1.83 -12.50 4.03
C MET A 44 -0.59 -12.46 3.15
N LYS A 45 -0.17 -13.61 2.61
CA LYS A 45 0.91 -13.69 1.61
C LYS A 45 0.57 -12.89 0.36
N ALA A 46 -0.66 -12.95 -0.13
CA ALA A 46 -1.10 -12.13 -1.25
C ALA A 46 -0.99 -10.63 -0.93
N VAL A 47 -1.51 -10.19 0.23
CA VAL A 47 -1.39 -8.78 0.67
C VAL A 47 0.07 -8.33 0.72
N ARG A 48 0.96 -9.12 1.33
CA ARG A 48 2.41 -8.83 1.37
C ARG A 48 3.01 -8.67 -0.02
N ALA A 49 2.71 -9.59 -0.93
CA ALA A 49 3.20 -9.56 -2.30
C ALA A 49 2.72 -8.32 -3.07
N PHE A 50 1.42 -8.00 -2.98
CA PHE A 50 0.85 -6.84 -3.66
C PHE A 50 1.36 -5.50 -3.09
N MET A 51 1.61 -5.41 -1.77
CA MET A 51 2.22 -4.21 -1.16
C MET A 51 3.65 -3.98 -1.66
N ILE A 52 4.46 -5.05 -1.76
CA ILE A 52 5.81 -4.97 -2.34
C ILE A 52 5.74 -4.55 -3.82
N LEU A 53 4.85 -5.18 -4.59
CA LEU A 53 4.68 -4.89 -6.01
C LEU A 53 4.25 -3.43 -6.24
N ALA A 54 3.37 -2.90 -5.39
CA ALA A 54 2.98 -1.50 -5.39
C ALA A 54 4.18 -0.56 -5.11
N ILE A 55 5.06 -0.91 -4.16
CA ILE A 55 6.28 -0.13 -3.90
C ILE A 55 7.19 -0.12 -5.14
N ILE A 56 7.40 -1.28 -5.76
CA ILE A 56 8.26 -1.40 -6.95
C ILE A 56 7.71 -0.53 -8.09
N PHE A 57 6.43 -0.66 -8.43
CA PHE A 57 5.83 0.17 -9.49
C PHE A 57 5.81 1.65 -9.12
N GLY A 58 5.59 2.00 -7.85
CA GLY A 58 5.69 3.38 -7.37
C GLY A 58 7.10 3.96 -7.52
N CYS A 59 8.15 3.20 -7.20
CA CYS A 59 9.54 3.61 -7.40
C CYS A 59 9.88 3.78 -8.88
N ILE A 60 9.43 2.87 -9.75
CA ILE A 60 9.60 2.99 -11.20
C ILE A 60 8.90 4.24 -11.72
N ALA A 61 7.64 4.48 -11.32
CA ALA A 61 6.89 5.68 -11.70
C ALA A 61 7.61 6.97 -11.26
N LEU A 62 8.19 6.98 -10.05
CA LEU A 62 8.98 8.11 -9.54
C LEU A 62 10.25 8.34 -10.37
N MET A 63 11.02 7.29 -10.69
CA MET A 63 12.22 7.41 -11.51
C MET A 63 11.91 7.94 -12.91
N VAL A 64 10.85 7.42 -13.54
CA VAL A 64 10.41 7.90 -14.86
C VAL A 64 9.94 9.36 -14.78
N PHE A 65 9.24 9.74 -13.71
CA PHE A 65 8.85 11.13 -13.48
C PHE A 65 10.05 12.08 -13.32
N ILE A 66 11.06 11.68 -12.55
CA ILE A 66 12.31 12.45 -12.39
C ILE A 66 13.03 12.56 -13.73
N ALA A 67 13.14 11.47 -14.50
CA ALA A 67 13.72 11.51 -15.83
C ALA A 67 12.95 12.47 -16.76
N GLN A 68 11.62 12.50 -16.67
CA GLN A 68 10.79 13.43 -17.45
C GLN A 68 11.00 14.90 -17.06
N LEU A 69 11.27 15.19 -15.79
CA LEU A 69 11.58 16.55 -15.32
C LEU A 69 12.89 17.08 -15.91
N PHE A 70 13.91 16.23 -16.06
CA PHE A 70 15.22 16.65 -16.59
C PHE A 70 15.34 16.55 -18.12
N THR A 71 14.63 15.64 -18.77
CA THR A 71 14.74 15.39 -20.22
C THR A 71 13.61 16.08 -21.00
N LEU A 72 13.42 17.39 -20.76
CA LEU A 72 12.25 18.22 -21.13
C LEU A 72 12.00 18.44 -22.64
N ASP A 73 12.33 17.46 -23.49
CA ASP A 73 11.82 17.37 -24.86
C ASP A 73 10.51 16.58 -24.90
N LYS A 74 9.46 17.30 -25.26
CA LYS A 74 8.03 17.03 -25.03
C LYS A 74 7.46 15.84 -25.82
N GLY A 75 6.40 15.22 -25.27
CA GLY A 75 5.24 14.81 -26.08
C GLY A 75 4.65 13.41 -25.88
N CYS A 76 5.47 12.39 -25.56
CA CYS A 76 5.02 10.99 -25.57
C CYS A 76 5.30 10.15 -24.31
N ARG A 77 6.26 10.50 -23.45
CA ARG A 77 6.63 9.62 -22.30
C ARG A 77 5.59 9.61 -21.15
N PHE A 78 4.70 10.60 -21.09
CA PHE A 78 3.80 10.80 -19.94
C PHE A 78 2.74 9.68 -19.80
N TYR A 79 2.32 9.05 -20.89
CA TYR A 79 1.36 7.94 -20.87
C TYR A 79 1.92 6.69 -20.16
N ILE A 80 3.23 6.43 -20.31
CA ILE A 80 3.89 5.27 -19.69
C ILE A 80 3.92 5.46 -18.17
N THR A 81 4.30 6.65 -17.68
CA THR A 81 4.29 6.97 -16.24
C THR A 81 2.90 6.85 -15.64
N GLY A 82 1.88 7.43 -16.31
CA GLY A 82 0.48 7.34 -15.86
C GLY A 82 0.00 5.89 -15.79
N SER A 83 0.31 5.08 -16.80
CA SER A 83 -0.05 3.65 -16.82
C SER A 83 0.61 2.87 -15.69
N ILE A 84 1.91 3.05 -15.45
CA ILE A 84 2.64 2.41 -14.34
C ILE A 84 2.07 2.85 -12.98
N MET A 85 1.70 4.13 -12.85
CA MET A 85 1.07 4.65 -11.64
C MET A 85 -0.32 4.03 -11.40
N LEU A 86 -1.09 3.76 -12.46
CA LEU A 86 -2.37 3.04 -12.37
C LEU A 86 -2.17 1.57 -11.99
N PHE A 87 -1.11 0.91 -12.47
CA PHE A 87 -0.76 -0.45 -12.00
C PHE A 87 -0.37 -0.48 -10.52
N CYS A 88 0.40 0.51 -10.07
CA CYS A 88 0.70 0.71 -8.65
C CYS A 88 -0.60 0.86 -7.83
N TRP A 89 -1.50 1.74 -8.28
CA TRP A 89 -2.81 1.95 -7.68
C TRP A 89 -3.64 0.65 -7.58
N LEU A 90 -3.71 -0.14 -8.64
CA LEU A 90 -4.41 -1.44 -8.64
C LEU A 90 -3.80 -2.41 -7.61
N CYS A 91 -2.48 -2.47 -7.49
CA CYS A 91 -1.82 -3.32 -6.51
C CYS A 91 -2.19 -2.92 -5.07
N ILE A 92 -2.20 -1.61 -4.77
CA ILE A 92 -2.63 -1.10 -3.45
C ILE A 92 -4.09 -1.47 -3.19
N LEU A 93 -4.97 -1.26 -4.17
CA LEU A 93 -6.40 -1.58 -4.04
C LEU A 93 -6.59 -3.06 -3.70
N ILE A 94 -5.94 -3.97 -4.43
CA ILE A 94 -6.06 -5.42 -4.20
C ILE A 94 -5.57 -5.78 -2.80
N ALA A 95 -4.39 -5.30 -2.39
CA ALA A 95 -3.83 -5.58 -1.07
C ALA A 95 -4.77 -5.11 0.06
N VAL A 96 -5.22 -3.86 0.00
CA VAL A 96 -6.05 -3.27 1.05
C VAL A 96 -7.46 -3.89 1.05
N SER A 97 -8.01 -4.25 -0.11
CA SER A 97 -9.32 -4.91 -0.20
C SER A 97 -9.31 -6.31 0.38
N ILE A 98 -8.30 -7.12 0.07
CA ILE A 98 -8.12 -8.46 0.67
C ILE A 98 -7.97 -8.32 2.18
N TYR A 99 -7.15 -7.37 2.62
CA TYR A 99 -6.96 -7.11 4.05
C TYR A 99 -8.30 -6.78 4.74
N THR A 100 -9.04 -5.82 4.18
CA THR A 100 -10.33 -5.36 4.73
C THR A 100 -11.39 -6.48 4.72
N ALA A 101 -11.39 -7.36 3.72
CA ALA A 101 -12.40 -8.40 3.61
C ALA A 101 -12.18 -9.59 4.56
N ARG A 102 -10.93 -9.90 4.91
CA ARG A 102 -10.58 -11.16 5.60
C ARG A 102 -10.11 -10.98 7.04
N PHE A 103 -9.45 -9.86 7.35
CA PHE A 103 -8.72 -9.72 8.61
C PHE A 103 -9.51 -9.05 9.74
N PRO A 104 -10.49 -8.15 9.51
CA PRO A 104 -11.31 -7.61 10.60
C PRO A 104 -12.04 -8.68 11.43
N SER A 105 -12.49 -9.77 10.79
CA SER A 105 -13.11 -10.90 11.48
C SER A 105 -12.12 -11.81 12.22
N THR A 106 -10.82 -11.72 11.89
CA THR A 106 -9.74 -12.52 12.49
C THR A 106 -9.24 -11.90 13.81
N PHE A 107 -9.52 -10.61 14.03
CA PHE A 107 -9.15 -9.89 15.26
C PHE A 107 -10.41 -9.59 16.10
N PRO A 108 -10.95 -10.58 16.84
CA PRO A 108 -12.13 -10.36 17.68
C PRO A 108 -11.82 -9.45 18.88
N GLY A 109 -12.82 -8.67 19.32
CA GLY A 109 -12.74 -7.80 20.51
C GLY A 109 -12.40 -6.34 20.20
N ASP A 110 -11.62 -5.69 21.08
CA ASP A 110 -11.31 -4.25 21.07
C ASP A 110 -10.23 -3.82 20.04
N TRP A 111 -10.15 -4.51 18.90
CA TRP A 111 -9.21 -4.16 17.84
C TRP A 111 -9.80 -3.08 16.93
N PHE A 112 -9.04 -2.02 16.71
CA PHE A 112 -9.36 -0.93 15.81
C PHE A 112 -8.30 -0.76 14.73
N HIS A 113 -8.71 -0.17 13.61
CA HIS A 113 -7.82 0.13 12.50
C HIS A 113 -6.76 1.14 12.93
N GLY A 114 -5.49 0.77 12.77
CA GLY A 114 -4.37 1.64 13.05
C GLY A 114 -4.12 2.65 11.92
N TYR A 115 -3.20 3.58 12.15
CA TYR A 115 -2.91 4.64 11.18
C TYR A 115 -2.35 4.09 9.86
N CYS A 116 -1.68 2.93 9.85
CA CYS A 116 -1.12 2.36 8.62
C CYS A 116 -2.21 1.97 7.63
N PHE A 117 -3.34 1.48 8.14
CA PHE A 117 -4.51 1.13 7.32
C PHE A 117 -5.09 2.38 6.65
N ILE A 118 -5.25 3.48 7.41
CA ILE A 118 -5.74 4.76 6.88
C ILE A 118 -4.75 5.32 5.86
N LEU A 119 -3.44 5.26 6.14
CA LEU A 119 -2.41 5.69 5.20
C LEU A 119 -2.45 4.89 3.89
N ALA A 120 -2.73 3.58 3.93
CA ALA A 120 -2.84 2.76 2.74
C ALA A 120 -4.00 3.21 1.84
N TRP A 121 -5.17 3.51 2.43
CA TRP A 121 -6.32 4.08 1.71
C TRP A 121 -6.03 5.48 1.15
N ILE A 122 -5.34 6.33 1.91
CA ILE A 122 -4.90 7.64 1.40
C ILE A 122 -3.93 7.46 0.22
N CYS A 123 -2.99 6.51 0.30
CA CYS A 123 -2.08 6.19 -0.81
C CYS A 123 -2.84 5.70 -2.03
N PHE A 124 -3.88 4.90 -1.85
CA PHE A 124 -4.78 4.48 -2.93
C PHE A 124 -5.41 5.69 -3.62
N CYS A 125 -6.06 6.60 -2.89
CA CYS A 125 -6.67 7.79 -3.49
C CYS A 125 -5.64 8.67 -4.20
N LEU A 126 -4.52 8.98 -3.54
CA LEU A 126 -3.49 9.84 -4.11
C LEU A 126 -2.85 9.23 -5.36
N SER A 127 -2.60 7.92 -5.38
CA SER A 127 -2.01 7.24 -6.55
C SER A 127 -2.97 7.24 -7.74
N PHE A 128 -4.29 7.13 -7.48
CA PHE A 128 -5.30 7.25 -8.52
C PHE A 128 -5.34 8.66 -9.13
N LEU A 129 -5.43 9.68 -8.28
CA LEU A 129 -5.45 11.08 -8.73
C LEU A 129 -4.17 11.41 -9.49
N ALA A 130 -3.00 10.99 -9.00
CA ALA A 130 -1.73 11.18 -9.69
C ALA A 130 -1.74 10.50 -11.06
N GLY A 131 -2.14 9.22 -11.13
CA GLY A 131 -2.28 8.49 -12.40
C GLY A 131 -3.22 9.19 -13.39
N LEU A 132 -4.37 9.69 -12.92
CA LEU A 132 -5.29 10.46 -13.76
C LEU A 132 -4.70 11.79 -14.22
N PHE A 133 -4.06 12.57 -13.35
CA PHE A 133 -3.39 13.81 -13.75
C PHE A 133 -2.30 13.53 -14.78
N TYR A 134 -1.53 12.45 -14.63
CA TYR A 134 -0.54 12.03 -15.62
C TYR A 134 -1.15 11.63 -16.96
N LEU A 135 -2.39 11.14 -17.00
CA LEU A 135 -3.09 10.88 -18.26
C LEU A 135 -3.78 12.11 -18.85
N VAL A 136 -4.37 12.96 -18.00
CA VAL A 136 -5.25 14.08 -18.39
C VAL A 136 -4.48 15.36 -18.72
N LEU A 137 -3.36 15.64 -18.03
CA LEU A 137 -2.53 16.84 -18.30
C LEU A 137 -1.90 16.83 -19.70
N ARG A 138 -2.05 15.75 -20.47
CA ARG A 138 -1.72 15.70 -21.90
C ARG A 138 -2.77 16.38 -22.80
N LYS A 139 -3.48 17.40 -22.32
CA LYS A 139 -4.34 18.22 -23.18
C LYS A 139 -3.59 19.50 -23.60
N LYS A 140 -3.12 19.45 -24.85
CA LYS A 140 -2.50 20.48 -25.71
C LYS A 140 -0.97 20.52 -25.70
#